data_AF-A0A4Q3VEW6-F1
#
_entry.id   AF-A0A4Q3VEW6-F1
#
_cell.length_a   1.000
_cell.length_b   1.000
_cell.length_c   1.000
_cell.angle_alpha   90.00
_cell.angle_beta   90.00
_cell.angle_gamma   90.00
#
_symmetry.space_group_name_H-M   'P 1'
#
loop_
_entity.id
_entity.type
_entity.pdbx_description
1 polymer ?
#
loop_
_entity_poly.entity_id
_entity_poly.type
_entity_poly.pdbx_seq_one_letter_code
_entity_poly.pdbx_strand_id
1 'polypeptide(L)'
;MPGYPEPPALGLIFSDEEAAREIFTSWRADFGEVDEERALRIVAVRGIDAKNPSHYRLVIAPNLGTIKAKKTFMAMQRILTMTPSTTVNLDRFTEAYEAHYRFLLVPAFLREDKMDFLFELAIGTYEFAVRDAWEIGKNDPDGTAIREGDDIIVPPGTVDPPFHHLLAWREGKKKDG
;
A
#
# COMPACT_ATOMS: atom_id res chain seq x y z
N MET A 1 14.38 -17.69 13.53
CA MET A 1 13.11 -17.60 14.27
C MET A 1 12.18 -18.68 13.72
N PRO A 2 11.35 -19.37 14.52
CA PRO A 2 10.48 -20.42 13.98
C PRO A 2 9.25 -19.79 13.31
N GLY A 3 9.02 -20.11 12.02
CA GLY A 3 7.77 -19.77 11.31
C GLY A 3 7.95 -19.43 9.82
N TYR A 4 8.96 -18.63 9.47
CA TYR A 4 9.19 -18.13 8.12
C TYR A 4 10.66 -18.31 7.73
N PRO A 5 11.00 -19.29 6.86
CA PRO A 5 12.38 -19.45 6.39
C PRO A 5 12.76 -18.40 5.34
N GLU A 6 11.78 -17.83 4.65
CA GLU A 6 11.93 -16.88 3.56
C GLU A 6 11.04 -15.65 3.79
N PRO A 7 11.45 -14.45 3.31
CA PRO A 7 10.62 -13.26 3.37
C PRO A 7 9.27 -13.45 2.66
N PRO A 8 8.21 -12.76 3.09
CA PRO A 8 6.94 -12.81 2.38
C PRO A 8 7.04 -12.14 1.01
N ALA A 9 6.13 -12.52 0.11
CA ALA A 9 5.99 -11.92 -1.21
C ALA A 9 4.63 -11.20 -1.34
N LEU A 10 4.64 -10.02 -1.94
CA LEU A 10 3.47 -9.24 -2.32
C LEU A 10 3.37 -9.26 -3.85
N GLY A 11 2.37 -9.98 -4.36
CA GLY A 11 2.10 -10.06 -5.80
C GLY A 11 1.25 -8.89 -6.29
N LEU A 12 1.74 -8.15 -7.29
CA LEU A 12 0.94 -7.22 -8.06
C LEU A 12 0.37 -7.94 -9.27
N ILE A 13 -0.95 -8.10 -9.31
CA ILE A 13 -1.62 -8.86 -10.36
C ILE A 13 -1.89 -7.94 -11.55
N PHE A 14 -1.34 -8.32 -12.71
CA PHE A 14 -1.55 -7.66 -14.00
C PHE A 14 -2.42 -8.53 -14.91
N SER A 15 -3.17 -7.89 -15.79
CA SER A 15 -3.97 -8.56 -16.82
C SER A 15 -3.16 -8.97 -18.05
N ASP A 16 -1.98 -8.39 -18.23
CA ASP A 16 -1.09 -8.59 -19.38
C ASP A 16 0.32 -8.91 -18.86
N GLU A 17 0.85 -10.07 -19.24
CA GLU A 17 2.16 -10.55 -18.80
C GLU A 17 3.30 -9.70 -19.36
N GLU A 18 3.24 -9.32 -20.64
CA GLU A 18 4.30 -8.54 -21.28
C GLU A 18 4.39 -7.16 -20.63
N ALA A 19 3.25 -6.51 -20.41
CA ALA A 19 3.20 -5.22 -19.71
C ALA A 19 3.73 -5.33 -18.27
N ALA A 20 3.41 -6.41 -17.55
CA ALA A 20 3.94 -6.65 -16.20
C ALA A 20 5.47 -6.76 -16.20
N ARG A 21 6.02 -7.50 -17.17
CA ARG A 21 7.46 -7.67 -17.35
C ARG A 21 8.14 -6.35 -17.69
N GLU A 22 7.59 -5.56 -18.59
CA GLU A 22 8.15 -4.26 -18.97
C GLU A 22 8.18 -3.29 -17.77
N ILE A 23 7.09 -3.21 -17.01
CA ILE A 23 7.00 -2.35 -15.82
C ILE A 23 8.07 -2.74 -14.80
N PHE A 24 8.19 -4.03 -14.47
CA PHE A 24 9.16 -4.47 -13.47
C PHE A 24 10.61 -4.45 -13.96
N THR A 25 10.84 -4.63 -15.26
CA THR A 25 12.17 -4.43 -15.85
C THR A 25 12.61 -2.97 -15.72
N SER A 26 11.69 -2.03 -16.02
CA SER A 26 11.92 -0.60 -15.80
C SER A 26 12.17 -0.28 -14.34
N TRP A 27 11.34 -0.78 -13.42
CA TRP A 27 11.54 -0.57 -11.98
C TRP A 27 12.84 -1.18 -11.47
N ARG A 28 13.29 -2.33 -11.99
CA ARG A 28 14.61 -2.89 -11.63
C ARG A 28 15.76 -2.07 -12.19
N ALA A 29 15.59 -1.40 -13.33
CA ALA A 29 16.60 -0.45 -13.83
C ALA A 29 16.74 0.77 -12.89
N ASP A 30 15.64 1.20 -12.28
CA ASP A 30 15.61 2.34 -11.36
C ASP A 30 16.04 1.98 -9.92
N PHE A 31 15.53 0.87 -9.38
CA PHE A 31 15.71 0.46 -7.97
C PHE A 31 16.74 -0.65 -7.77
N GLY A 32 17.07 -1.42 -8.81
CA GLY A 32 17.85 -2.66 -8.70
C GLY A 32 17.01 -3.87 -8.30
N GLU A 33 17.68 -4.99 -8.02
CA GLU A 33 17.04 -6.20 -7.48
C GLU A 33 16.55 -6.01 -6.04
N VAL A 34 17.15 -5.03 -5.34
CA VAL A 34 16.83 -4.64 -3.98
C VAL A 34 16.76 -3.12 -3.94
N ASP A 35 15.64 -2.58 -3.47
CA ASP A 35 15.43 -1.16 -3.23
C ASP A 35 16.19 -0.69 -1.97
N GLU A 36 17.52 -0.61 -2.08
CA GLU A 36 18.42 -0.22 -0.99
C GLU A 36 18.18 1.21 -0.51
N GLU A 37 17.75 2.09 -1.42
CA GLU A 37 17.42 3.49 -1.11
C GLU A 37 16.05 3.64 -0.44
N ARG A 38 15.28 2.55 -0.26
CA ARG A 38 13.95 2.54 0.35
C ARG A 38 13.01 3.53 -0.33
N ALA A 39 13.13 3.61 -1.65
CA ALA A 39 12.42 4.57 -2.48
C ALA A 39 10.96 4.18 -2.72
N LEU A 40 10.60 2.91 -2.59
CA LEU A 40 9.22 2.42 -2.62
C LEU A 40 8.68 2.27 -1.20
N ARG A 41 7.44 2.73 -0.97
CA ARG A 41 6.69 2.57 0.28
C ARG A 41 5.32 1.99 0.00
N ILE A 42 4.99 0.92 0.72
CA ILE A 42 3.70 0.22 0.62
C ILE A 42 2.96 0.37 1.95
N VAL A 43 1.69 0.80 1.91
CA VAL A 43 0.87 0.98 3.11
C VAL A 43 -0.46 0.28 2.95
N ALA A 44 -0.82 -0.56 3.93
CA ALA A 44 -2.17 -1.12 4.05
C ALA A 44 -2.98 -0.29 5.05
N VAL A 45 -3.97 0.46 4.56
CA VAL A 45 -4.88 1.28 5.36
C VAL A 45 -6.15 0.48 5.65
N ARG A 46 -6.32 0.01 6.88
CA ARG A 46 -7.48 -0.79 7.33
C ARG A 46 -8.62 0.09 7.85
N GLY A 47 -9.78 -0.53 8.06
CA GLY A 47 -10.91 0.13 8.70
C GLY A 47 -11.58 1.19 7.84
N ILE A 48 -11.57 1.00 6.52
CA ILE A 48 -12.17 1.92 5.53
C ILE A 48 -13.67 1.66 5.31
N ASP A 49 -14.19 0.53 5.80
CA ASP A 49 -15.59 0.12 5.66
C ASP A 49 -16.04 -0.66 6.89
N ALA A 50 -16.93 -0.07 7.70
CA ALA A 50 -17.42 -0.67 8.94
C ALA A 50 -18.31 -1.90 8.70
N LYS A 51 -18.95 -2.02 7.53
CA LYS A 51 -19.72 -3.21 7.15
C LYS A 51 -18.82 -4.36 6.72
N ASN A 52 -17.63 -4.04 6.23
CA ASN A 52 -16.65 -5.01 5.78
C ASN A 52 -15.27 -4.77 6.44
N PRO A 53 -15.08 -5.11 7.73
CA PRO A 53 -13.87 -4.73 8.47
C PRO A 53 -12.55 -5.31 7.92
N SER A 54 -12.61 -6.37 7.12
CA SER A 54 -11.46 -6.94 6.43
C SER A 54 -11.03 -6.16 5.18
N HIS A 55 -11.85 -5.22 4.70
CA HIS A 55 -11.50 -4.37 3.58
C HIS A 55 -10.45 -3.35 3.98
N TYR A 56 -9.49 -3.14 3.09
CA TYR A 56 -8.39 -2.22 3.30
C TYR A 56 -7.98 -1.58 1.98
N ARG A 57 -7.20 -0.51 2.07
CA ARG A 57 -6.55 0.10 0.91
C ARG A 57 -5.08 -0.17 0.89
N LEU A 58 -4.60 -0.71 -0.22
CA LEU A 58 -3.18 -0.82 -0.49
C LEU A 58 -2.73 0.42 -1.25
N VAL A 59 -1.82 1.19 -0.66
CA VAL A 59 -1.16 2.33 -1.29
C VAL A 59 0.25 1.90 -1.67
N ILE A 60 0.61 2.09 -2.94
CA ILE A 60 1.96 1.89 -3.47
C ILE A 60 2.44 3.24 -3.94
N ALA A 61 3.46 3.80 -3.30
CA ALA A 61 3.91 5.16 -3.55
C ALA A 61 5.43 5.28 -3.35
N PRO A 62 6.05 6.32 -3.92
CA PRO A 62 7.40 6.72 -3.54
C PRO A 62 7.46 7.07 -2.04
N ASN A 63 8.56 6.72 -1.40
CA ASN A 63 8.85 7.16 -0.04
C ASN A 63 9.25 8.64 -0.05
N LEU A 64 8.33 9.52 0.32
CA LEU A 64 8.57 10.97 0.26
C LEU A 64 9.74 11.44 1.15
N GLY A 65 10.11 10.67 2.18
CA GLY A 65 11.24 10.98 3.05
C GLY A 65 12.60 10.85 2.35
N THR A 66 12.69 10.08 1.26
CA THR A 66 13.92 9.92 0.47
C THR A 66 14.05 11.00 -0.60
N ILE A 67 12.98 11.73 -0.89
CA ILE A 67 12.95 12.77 -1.91
C ILE A 67 13.60 14.05 -1.39
N LYS A 68 14.82 14.34 -1.86
CA LYS A 68 15.53 15.60 -1.59
C LYS A 68 15.10 16.71 -2.56
N ALA A 69 13.83 17.10 -2.54
CA ALA A 69 13.32 18.14 -3.44
C ALA A 69 13.59 19.56 -2.89
N LYS A 70 14.33 20.38 -3.65
CA LYS A 70 14.49 21.83 -3.41
C LYS A 70 13.47 22.70 -4.16
N LYS A 71 12.54 22.07 -4.89
CA LYS A 71 11.51 22.69 -5.75
C LYS A 71 10.21 21.87 -5.67
N THR A 72 9.14 22.36 -6.28
CA THR A 72 7.89 21.60 -6.49
C THR A 72 8.19 20.26 -7.16
N PHE A 73 7.65 19.18 -6.61
CA PHE A 73 7.71 17.83 -7.17
C PHE A 73 6.31 17.23 -7.25
N MET A 74 6.12 16.25 -8.14
CA MET A 74 4.91 15.44 -8.23
C MET A 74 5.29 13.99 -7.95
N ALA A 75 4.53 13.33 -7.07
CA ALA A 75 4.67 11.91 -6.78
C ALA A 75 3.39 11.19 -7.21
N MET A 76 3.54 10.16 -8.03
CA MET A 76 2.43 9.30 -8.43
C MET A 76 2.29 8.17 -7.43
N GLN A 77 1.05 7.85 -7.05
CA GLN A 77 0.73 6.73 -6.19
C GLN A 77 -0.36 5.87 -6.82
N ARG A 78 -0.29 4.56 -6.59
CA ARG A 78 -1.34 3.62 -6.94
C ARG A 78 -2.09 3.24 -5.67
N ILE A 79 -3.42 3.35 -5.70
CA ILE A 79 -4.29 3.01 -4.57
C ILE A 79 -5.26 1.94 -5.02
N LEU A 80 -5.22 0.78 -4.36
CA LEU A 80 -6.07 -0.37 -4.64
C LEU A 80 -6.99 -0.62 -3.44
N THR A 81 -8.29 -0.69 -3.66
CA THR A 81 -9.23 -1.18 -2.63
C THR A 81 -9.22 -2.70 -2.67
N MET A 82 -8.84 -3.31 -1.56
CA MET A 82 -8.82 -4.75 -1.37
C MET A 82 -10.09 -5.17 -0.63
N THR A 83 -10.84 -6.11 -1.20
CA THR A 83 -12.13 -6.57 -0.66
C THR A 83 -12.10 -8.04 -0.22
N PRO A 84 -11.14 -8.48 0.62
CA PRO A 84 -11.10 -9.87 1.06
C PRO A 84 -12.23 -10.16 2.06
N SER A 85 -12.63 -11.43 2.14
CA SER A 85 -13.61 -11.89 3.14
C SER A 85 -13.04 -12.07 4.55
N THR A 86 -11.71 -12.09 4.70
CA THR A 86 -10.99 -12.23 5.97
C THR A 86 -9.68 -11.43 5.97
N THR A 87 -9.10 -11.18 7.13
CA THR A 87 -7.80 -10.49 7.28
C THR A 87 -6.60 -11.43 7.14
N VAL A 88 -6.82 -12.74 7.09
CA VAL A 88 -5.79 -13.80 7.20
C VAL A 88 -4.57 -13.56 6.29
N ASN A 89 -4.77 -13.13 5.04
CA ASN A 89 -3.65 -12.88 4.13
C ASN A 89 -2.81 -11.66 4.54
N LEU A 90 -3.46 -10.58 4.97
CA LEU A 90 -2.77 -9.38 5.43
C LEU A 90 -2.07 -9.63 6.76
N ASP A 91 -2.72 -10.35 7.68
CA ASP A 91 -2.15 -10.68 8.99
C ASP A 91 -0.91 -11.58 8.83
N ARG A 92 -1.01 -12.67 8.06
CA ARG A 92 0.13 -13.56 7.78
C ARG A 92 1.28 -12.85 7.07
N PHE A 93 0.96 -11.96 6.12
CA PHE A 93 1.98 -11.15 5.45
C PHE A 93 2.69 -10.23 6.45
N THR A 94 1.93 -9.59 7.33
CA THR A 94 2.46 -8.67 8.35
C THR A 94 3.34 -9.41 9.35
N GLU A 95 2.89 -10.55 9.88
CA GLU A 95 3.67 -11.42 10.77
C GLU A 95 4.99 -11.88 10.13
N ALA A 96 4.94 -12.31 8.87
CA ALA A 96 6.13 -12.70 8.12
C ALA A 96 7.06 -11.50 7.88
N TYR A 97 6.51 -10.34 7.53
CA TYR A 97 7.28 -9.12 7.33
C TYR A 97 7.96 -8.68 8.63
N GLU A 98 7.28 -8.73 9.76
CA GLU A 98 7.88 -8.41 11.08
C GLU A 98 9.02 -9.35 11.45
N ALA A 99 8.99 -10.61 11.01
CA ALA A 99 10.07 -11.57 11.22
C ALA A 99 11.30 -11.32 10.33
N HIS A 100 11.13 -10.69 9.16
CA HIS A 100 12.19 -10.52 8.16
C HIS A 100 12.63 -9.07 7.94
N TYR A 101 11.80 -8.09 8.33
CA TYR A 101 11.92 -6.65 8.04
C TYR A 101 12.15 -6.30 6.55
N ARG A 102 11.72 -7.20 5.66
CA ARG A 102 11.76 -7.05 4.20
C ARG A 102 10.73 -7.98 3.57
N PHE A 103 10.37 -7.69 2.32
CA PHE A 103 9.50 -8.53 1.51
C PHE A 103 9.90 -8.44 0.03
N LEU A 104 9.35 -9.33 -0.79
CA LEU A 104 9.52 -9.31 -2.24
C LEU A 104 8.29 -8.69 -2.89
N LEU A 105 8.47 -7.64 -3.69
CA LEU A 105 7.44 -7.15 -4.60
C LEU A 105 7.56 -7.90 -5.93
N VAL A 106 6.51 -8.60 -6.33
CA VAL A 106 6.57 -9.56 -7.44
C VAL A 106 5.47 -9.25 -8.47
N PRO A 107 5.76 -9.18 -9.77
CA PRO A 107 4.72 -9.16 -10.78
C PRO A 107 4.05 -10.53 -10.85
N ALA A 108 2.73 -10.54 -10.87
CA ALA A 108 1.92 -11.74 -10.98
C ALA A 108 0.86 -11.58 -12.07
N PHE A 109 0.38 -12.67 -12.63
CA PHE A 109 -0.70 -12.67 -13.61
C PHE A 109 -1.49 -13.97 -13.54
N LEU A 110 -2.71 -13.93 -14.06
CA LEU A 110 -3.59 -15.10 -14.09
C LEU A 110 -3.39 -15.86 -15.40
N ARG A 111 -3.02 -17.13 -15.31
CA ARG A 111 -2.91 -18.06 -16.45
C ARG A 111 -3.74 -19.31 -16.15
N GLU A 112 -4.77 -19.56 -16.96
CA GLU A 112 -5.65 -20.73 -16.81
C GLU A 112 -6.15 -20.93 -15.36
N ASP A 113 -6.69 -19.85 -14.77
CA ASP A 113 -7.17 -19.80 -13.37
C ASP A 113 -6.11 -20.05 -12.28
N LYS A 114 -4.83 -20.06 -12.64
CA LYS A 114 -3.71 -20.14 -11.69
C LYS A 114 -2.96 -18.82 -11.65
N MET A 115 -2.57 -18.41 -10.45
CA MET A 115 -1.67 -17.28 -10.28
C MET A 115 -0.24 -17.72 -10.61
N ASP A 116 0.37 -17.05 -11.58
CA ASP A 116 1.78 -17.20 -11.91
C ASP A 116 2.54 -15.99 -11.36
N PHE A 117 3.69 -16.23 -10.74
CA PHE A 117 4.51 -15.22 -10.07
C PHE A 117 5.89 -15.19 -10.70
N LEU A 118 6.27 -14.04 -11.23
CA LEU A 118 7.56 -13.85 -11.90
C LEU A 118 8.64 -13.45 -10.89
N PHE A 119 9.03 -14.40 -10.04
CA PHE A 119 10.04 -14.18 -9.01
C PHE A 119 11.40 -13.77 -9.57
N GLU A 120 11.71 -14.12 -10.82
CA GLU A 120 12.91 -13.67 -11.51
C GLU A 120 12.96 -12.16 -11.74
N LEU A 121 11.80 -11.48 -11.65
CA LEU A 121 11.66 -10.02 -11.73
C LEU A 121 11.33 -9.37 -10.38
N ALA A 122 11.39 -10.11 -9.28
CA ALA A 122 11.09 -9.58 -7.95
C ALA A 122 12.04 -8.44 -7.56
N ILE A 123 11.51 -7.48 -6.80
CA ILE A 123 12.28 -6.40 -6.17
C ILE A 123 12.19 -6.60 -4.66
N GLY A 124 13.32 -6.79 -3.99
CA GLY A 124 13.41 -6.77 -2.54
C GLY A 124 13.15 -5.36 -2.01
N THR A 125 12.21 -5.22 -1.07
CA THR A 125 11.85 -3.92 -0.50
C THR A 125 11.62 -4.02 1.00
N TYR A 126 11.68 -2.87 1.68
CA TYR A 126 11.75 -2.79 3.14
C TYR A 126 10.63 -1.96 3.76
N GLU A 127 9.98 -1.06 3.02
CA GLU A 127 9.05 -0.09 3.61
C GLU A 127 7.61 -0.57 3.48
N PHE A 128 7.17 -1.36 4.47
CA PHE A 128 5.77 -1.74 4.63
C PHE A 128 5.21 -1.22 5.96
N ALA A 129 3.98 -0.70 5.92
CA ALA A 129 3.26 -0.30 7.12
C ALA A 129 1.77 -0.70 7.04
N VAL A 130 1.21 -1.05 8.20
CA VAL A 130 -0.23 -1.18 8.39
C VAL A 130 -0.69 0.00 9.23
N ARG A 131 -1.74 0.69 8.78
CA ARG A 131 -2.30 1.87 9.45
C ARG A 131 -3.81 1.76 9.52
N ASP A 132 -4.41 2.37 10.53
CA ASP A 132 -5.86 2.44 10.61
C ASP A 132 -6.37 3.77 10.05
N ALA A 133 -7.43 3.72 9.25
CA ALA A 133 -7.97 4.87 8.54
C ALA A 133 -8.35 6.04 9.46
N TRP A 134 -8.80 5.74 10.69
CA TRP A 134 -9.22 6.75 11.66
C TRP A 134 -8.08 7.66 12.13
N GLU A 135 -6.83 7.22 12.02
CA GLU A 135 -5.63 7.96 12.44
C GLU A 135 -5.08 8.90 11.35
N ILE A 136 -5.59 8.82 10.11
CA ILE A 136 -5.03 9.52 8.95
C ILE A 136 -5.66 10.92 8.81
N GLY A 137 -4.83 11.95 8.95
CA GLY A 137 -5.26 13.36 8.95
C GLY A 137 -4.95 14.15 7.67
N LYS A 138 -5.30 15.45 7.68
CA LYS A 138 -5.18 16.38 6.54
C LYS A 138 -3.78 16.48 5.92
N ASN A 139 -2.73 16.44 6.74
CA ASN A 139 -1.34 16.62 6.31
C ASN A 139 -0.59 15.29 6.18
N ASP A 140 -1.31 14.17 6.27
CA ASP A 140 -0.74 12.85 6.18
C ASP A 140 -0.54 12.46 4.71
N PRO A 141 0.64 11.95 4.32
CA PRO A 141 0.89 11.49 2.95
C PRO A 141 -0.07 10.37 2.50
N ASP A 142 -0.61 9.60 3.45
CA ASP A 142 -1.56 8.52 3.19
C ASP A 142 -3.02 9.02 3.18
N GLY A 143 -3.26 10.33 3.33
CA GLY A 143 -4.60 10.94 3.29
C GLY A 143 -5.36 10.64 2.00
N THR A 144 -4.67 10.44 0.88
CA THR A 144 -5.24 10.01 -0.41
C THR A 144 -5.89 8.62 -0.36
N ALA A 145 -5.53 7.79 0.63
CA ALA A 145 -6.18 6.50 0.88
C ALA A 145 -7.60 6.66 1.44
N ILE A 146 -7.93 7.80 2.07
CA ILE A 146 -9.29 8.08 2.55
C ILE A 146 -10.11 8.67 1.39
N ARG A 147 -11.26 8.10 1.07
CA ARG A 147 -12.22 8.63 0.07
C ARG A 147 -13.45 9.20 0.75
N GLU A 148 -14.11 10.10 0.03
CA GLU A 148 -15.47 10.50 0.37
C GLU A 148 -16.40 9.27 0.21
N GLY A 149 -17.21 9.02 1.24
CA GLY A 149 -18.10 7.86 1.31
C GLY A 149 -17.51 6.61 1.97
N ASP A 150 -16.23 6.62 2.36
CA ASP A 150 -15.68 5.56 3.22
C ASP A 150 -16.41 5.57 4.58
N ASP A 151 -16.80 4.39 5.08
CA ASP A 151 -17.45 4.20 6.38
C ASP A 151 -16.38 3.79 7.40
N ILE A 152 -15.63 4.78 7.88
CA ILE A 152 -14.40 4.54 8.66
C ILE A 152 -14.71 3.96 10.04
N ILE A 153 -14.02 2.87 10.38
CA ILE A 153 -14.09 2.24 11.69
C ILE A 153 -13.33 3.11 12.69
N VAL A 154 -14.05 3.62 13.69
CA VAL A 154 -13.50 4.43 14.78
C VAL A 154 -13.62 3.66 16.10
N PRO A 155 -12.53 3.48 16.86
CA PRO A 155 -12.60 2.84 18.17
C PRO A 155 -13.55 3.58 19.13
N PRO A 156 -14.31 2.85 19.98
CA PRO A 156 -15.17 3.48 20.98
C PRO A 156 -14.38 4.42 21.90
N GLY A 157 -14.93 5.61 22.14
CA GLY A 157 -14.29 6.62 23.00
C GLY A 157 -13.29 7.54 22.28
N THR A 158 -13.00 7.30 21.00
CA THR A 158 -12.21 8.25 20.20
C THR A 158 -13.01 9.54 19.98
N VAL A 159 -12.46 10.65 20.46
CA VAL A 159 -13.02 11.99 20.28
C VAL A 159 -12.26 12.69 19.16
N ASP A 160 -12.99 13.26 18.20
CA ASP A 160 -12.47 14.07 17.09
C ASP A 160 -11.31 13.40 16.30
N PRO A 161 -11.56 12.25 15.64
CA PRO A 161 -10.52 11.53 14.92
C PRO A 161 -9.95 12.34 13.73
N PRO A 162 -8.63 12.26 13.46
CA PRO A 162 -7.94 13.06 12.44
C PRO A 162 -8.57 13.08 11.04
N PHE A 163 -9.18 11.98 10.60
CA PHE A 163 -9.76 11.89 9.26
C PHE A 163 -10.97 12.82 9.04
N HIS A 164 -11.68 13.23 10.10
CA HIS A 164 -12.75 14.22 9.98
C HIS A 164 -12.22 15.55 9.45
N HIS A 165 -11.08 16.01 9.96
CA HIS A 165 -10.42 17.24 9.53
C HIS A 165 -9.94 17.16 8.07
N LEU A 166 -9.50 15.98 7.64
CA LEU A 166 -9.13 15.71 6.25
C LEU A 166 -10.34 15.84 5.32
N LEU A 167 -11.46 15.21 5.65
CA LEU A 167 -12.68 15.24 4.83
C LEU A 167 -13.29 16.64 4.79
N ALA A 168 -13.43 17.31 5.94
CA ALA A 168 -13.95 18.68 6.01
C ALA A 168 -13.13 19.67 5.18
N TRP A 169 -11.80 19.54 5.19
CA TRP A 169 -10.92 20.38 4.37
C TRP A 169 -11.13 20.15 2.86
N ARG A 170 -11.37 18.91 2.43
CA ARG A 170 -11.64 18.59 1.01
C ARG A 170 -13.00 19.15 0.56
N GLU A 171 -14.01 19.03 1.41
CA GLU A 171 -15.33 19.62 1.14
C GLU A 171 -15.26 21.14 1.01
N GLY A 172 -14.49 21.82 1.87
CA GLY A 172 -14.26 23.26 1.75
C GLY A 172 -13.63 23.64 0.42
N LYS A 173 -12.57 22.92 0.00
CA LYS A 173 -11.92 23.16 -1.30
C LYS A 173 -12.83 22.96 -2.51
N LYS A 174 -13.83 22.08 -2.43
CA LYS A 174 -14.81 21.86 -3.51
C LYS A 174 -15.81 23.01 -3.65
N LYS A 175 -16.04 23.79 -2.59
CA LYS A 175 -16.97 24.93 -2.62
C LYS A 175 -16.31 26.20 -3.16
N ASP A 176 -14.99 26.28 -3.05
CA ASP A 176 -14.20 27.46 -3.44
C ASP A 176 -13.61 27.38 -4.87
N GLY A 177 -13.82 26.27 -5.59
CA GLY A 177 -13.29 26.02 -6.94
C GLY A 177 -14.39 25.75 -7.95
#